data_AF-N0ADK4-F1
#
_entry.id   AF-N0ADK4-F1
#
_cell.length_a   1.000
_cell.length_b   1.000
_cell.length_c   1.000
_cell.angle_alpha   90.00
_cell.angle_beta   90.00
_cell.angle_gamma   90.00
#
_symmetry.space_group_name_H-M   'P 1'
#
loop_
_entity.id
_entity.type
_entity.pdbx_description
1 polymer ?
#
loop_
_entity_poly.entity_id
_entity_poly.type
_entity_poly.pdbx_seq_one_letter_code
_entity_poly.pdbx_strand_id
1 'polypeptide(L)'
;RLVEVVQHIIVRRTDCGTIRGISVSPQNGMTESIFSQTLMGRVLADDIYMGPRCIAARNQDIGIGLINRFITFRARSIYIRTPFTCRSTSWICQLCYGRSPT
;
A
#
# COMPACT_ATOMS: atom_id res chain seq x y z
N ARG A 1 14.37 -23.04 5.56
CA ARG A 1 12.98 -22.96 6.09
C ARG A 1 12.16 -21.81 5.51
N LEU A 2 12.46 -20.51 5.73
CA LEU A 2 11.66 -19.43 5.10
C LEU A 2 11.81 -19.38 3.57
N VAL A 3 13.03 -19.56 3.07
CA VAL A 3 13.34 -19.54 1.63
C VAL A 3 12.59 -20.63 0.86
N GLU A 4 12.52 -21.84 1.40
CA GLU A 4 11.82 -22.98 0.78
C GLU A 4 10.31 -22.73 0.60
N VAL A 5 9.69 -21.93 1.48
CA VAL A 5 8.25 -21.61 1.41
C VAL A 5 7.93 -20.59 0.33
N VAL A 6 8.85 -19.67 0.02
CA VAL A 6 8.61 -18.55 -0.92
C VAL A 6 9.19 -18.77 -2.31
N GLN A 7 10.03 -19.80 -2.50
CA GLN A 7 10.73 -20.08 -3.77
C GLN A 7 9.83 -20.20 -5.01
N HIS A 8 8.54 -20.49 -4.82
CA HIS A 8 7.58 -20.66 -5.92
C HIS A 8 6.65 -19.45 -6.16
N ILE A 9 6.72 -18.41 -5.31
CA ILE A 9 5.86 -17.23 -5.44
C ILE A 9 6.55 -16.18 -6.31
N ILE A 10 5.96 -15.91 -7.47
CA ILE A 10 6.45 -14.91 -8.43
C ILE A 10 5.47 -13.76 -8.58
N VAL A 11 5.98 -12.59 -8.99
CA VAL A 11 5.15 -11.44 -9.35
C VAL A 11 4.61 -11.65 -10.78
N ARG A 12 3.29 -11.68 -10.93
CA ARG A 12 2.60 -11.85 -12.23
C ARG A 12 1.37 -10.98 -12.30
N ARG A 13 1.01 -10.53 -13.50
CA ARG A 13 -0.12 -9.62 -13.78
C ARG A 13 -0.03 -8.29 -13.04
N THR A 14 -0.67 -7.27 -13.60
CA THR A 14 -0.69 -5.96 -12.97
C THR A 14 -1.62 -5.93 -11.76
N ASP A 15 -2.87 -6.40 -11.92
CA ASP A 15 -3.88 -6.35 -10.86
C ASP A 15 -4.57 -7.72 -10.66
N CYS A 16 -4.74 -8.14 -9.40
CA CYS A 16 -5.57 -9.29 -9.01
C CYS A 16 -7.03 -8.93 -8.70
N GLY A 17 -7.40 -7.65 -8.75
CA GLY A 17 -8.75 -7.14 -8.49
C GLY A 17 -9.20 -7.22 -7.04
N THR A 18 -8.28 -7.41 -6.08
CA THR A 18 -8.65 -7.44 -4.66
C THR A 18 -9.13 -6.08 -4.19
N ILE A 19 -10.28 -6.03 -3.51
CA ILE A 19 -10.79 -4.82 -2.83
C ILE A 19 -10.31 -4.70 -1.38
N ARG A 20 -9.50 -5.67 -0.92
CA ARG A 20 -9.02 -5.73 0.47
C ARG A 20 -7.68 -5.03 0.63
N GLY A 21 -7.55 -4.25 1.68
CA GLY A 21 -6.30 -3.61 2.09
C GLY A 21 -6.01 -3.78 3.58
N ILE A 22 -4.82 -3.36 4.00
CA ILE A 22 -4.43 -3.24 5.40
C ILE A 22 -4.37 -1.76 5.75
N SER A 23 -4.95 -1.39 6.90
CA SER A 23 -4.93 -0.01 7.41
C SER A 23 -3.60 0.31 8.07
N VAL A 24 -2.99 1.43 7.70
CA VAL A 24 -1.81 2.02 8.33
C VAL A 24 -2.20 3.39 8.86
N SER A 25 -1.99 3.63 10.17
CA SER A 25 -2.36 4.87 10.84
C SER A 25 -1.19 5.43 11.66
N PRO A 26 -0.93 6.75 11.62
CA PRO A 26 0.10 7.37 12.44
C PRO A 26 -0.26 7.41 13.94
N GLN A 27 -1.54 7.22 14.29
CA GLN A 27 -2.06 7.42 15.65
C GLN A 27 -1.65 6.34 16.68
N ASN A 28 -1.11 5.19 16.25
CA ASN A 28 -0.76 4.06 17.13
C ASN A 28 0.62 4.17 17.78
N GLY A 29 1.04 5.38 18.17
CA GLY A 29 2.41 5.63 18.68
C GLY A 29 3.50 5.48 17.61
N MET A 30 3.12 5.45 16.34
CA MET A 30 4.02 5.35 15.20
C MET A 30 4.60 6.74 14.89
N THR A 31 5.92 6.85 14.78
CA THR A 31 6.55 8.11 14.36
C THR A 31 6.23 8.40 12.89
N GLU A 32 6.28 9.67 12.49
CA GLU A 32 6.10 10.07 11.08
C GLU A 32 7.12 9.38 10.15
N SER A 33 8.33 9.09 10.65
CA SER A 33 9.35 8.35 9.92
C SER A 33 8.93 6.90 9.63
N ILE A 34 8.43 6.19 10.65
CA ILE A 34 7.97 4.80 10.49
C ILE A 34 6.72 4.75 9.59
N PHE A 35 5.81 5.73 9.74
CA PHE A 35 4.63 5.85 8.87
C PHE A 35 5.04 6.04 7.41
N SER A 36 5.97 6.96 7.15
CA SER A 36 6.51 7.22 5.81
C SER A 36 7.19 6.00 5.22
N GLN A 37 8.04 5.32 5.98
CA GLN A 37 8.73 4.10 5.56
C GLN A 37 7.76 2.96 5.26
N THR A 38 6.68 2.84 6.02
CA THR A 38 5.66 1.80 5.82
C THR A 38 4.88 2.02 4.52
N LEU A 39 4.60 3.28 4.19
CA LEU A 39 3.81 3.66 3.02
C LEU A 39 4.63 3.75 1.73
N MET A 40 5.91 4.07 1.80
CA MET A 40 6.77 4.26 0.63
C MET A 40 6.76 3.01 -0.27
N GLY A 41 6.45 3.21 -1.55
CA GLY A 41 6.40 2.12 -2.53
C GLY A 41 5.18 1.21 -2.41
N ARG A 42 4.22 1.52 -1.53
CA ARG A 42 2.92 0.82 -1.46
C ARG A 42 1.92 1.43 -2.41
N VAL A 43 0.82 0.72 -2.62
CA VAL A 43 -0.27 1.12 -3.53
C VAL A 43 -1.54 1.31 -2.71
N LEU A 44 -2.31 2.36 -3.01
CA LEU A 44 -3.58 2.62 -2.36
C LEU A 44 -4.61 1.52 -2.67
N ALA A 45 -5.24 1.00 -1.61
CA ALA A 45 -6.36 0.08 -1.74
C ALA A 45 -7.67 0.82 -2.02
N ASP A 46 -7.81 2.06 -1.54
CA ASP A 46 -9.02 2.88 -1.69
C ASP A 46 -8.68 4.30 -2.13
N ASP A 47 -9.68 4.98 -2.72
CA ASP A 47 -9.59 6.40 -2.98
C ASP A 47 -9.49 7.19 -1.67
N ILE A 48 -8.74 8.29 -1.70
CA ILE A 48 -8.64 9.21 -0.59
C ILE A 48 -9.26 10.54 -1.00
N TYR A 49 -10.23 10.98 -0.21
CA TYR A 49 -10.95 12.22 -0.41
C TYR A 49 -10.63 13.26 0.67
N MET A 50 -10.66 14.52 0.28
CA MET A 50 -10.67 15.67 1.18
C MET A 50 -11.92 16.49 0.84
N GLY A 51 -12.98 16.29 1.63
CA GLY A 51 -14.32 16.76 1.26
C GLY A 51 -14.80 16.10 -0.05
N PRO A 52 -15.34 16.86 -1.03
CA PRO A 52 -15.78 16.30 -2.30
C PRO A 52 -14.64 16.01 -3.29
N ARG A 53 -13.40 16.40 -2.97
CA ARG A 53 -12.26 16.29 -3.89
C ARG A 53 -11.48 15.00 -3.64
N CYS A 54 -11.34 14.17 -4.67
CA CYS A 54 -10.39 13.05 -4.67
C CYS A 54 -8.95 13.62 -4.71
N ILE A 55 -8.13 13.28 -3.71
CA ILE A 55 -6.73 13.72 -3.59
C ILE A 55 -5.73 12.64 -4.01
N ALA A 56 -6.15 11.38 -3.96
CA ALA A 56 -5.40 10.24 -4.46
C ALA A 56 -6.37 9.11 -4.80
N ALA A 57 -6.19 8.47 -5.95
CA ALA A 57 -7.08 7.41 -6.41
C ALA A 57 -6.58 6.04 -5.94
N ARG A 58 -7.50 5.09 -5.84
CA ARG A 58 -7.21 3.68 -5.72
C ARG A 58 -6.23 3.22 -6.79
N ASN A 59 -5.38 2.25 -6.45
CA ASN A 59 -4.31 1.73 -7.29
C ASN A 59 -3.19 2.72 -7.62
N GLN A 60 -3.18 3.91 -7.01
CA GLN A 60 -2.08 4.86 -7.13
C GLN A 60 -0.90 4.46 -6.23
N ASP A 61 0.32 4.54 -6.78
CA ASP A 61 1.56 4.37 -6.03
C ASP A 61 1.76 5.50 -5.00
N ILE A 62 2.24 5.13 -3.82
CA ILE A 62 2.52 6.05 -2.72
C ILE A 62 4.01 6.39 -2.73
N GLY A 63 4.31 7.56 -3.28
CA GLY A 63 5.64 8.18 -3.23
C GLY A 63 5.74 9.30 -2.19
N ILE A 64 6.92 9.90 -2.08
CA ILE A 64 7.24 11.00 -1.15
C ILE A 64 6.22 12.14 -1.23
N GLY A 65 5.79 12.51 -2.45
CA GLY A 65 4.81 13.57 -2.65
C GLY A 65 3.45 13.30 -2.01
N LEU A 66 2.93 12.06 -2.08
CA LEU A 66 1.68 11.69 -1.41
C LEU A 66 1.87 11.59 0.10
N ILE A 67 2.99 11.02 0.55
CA ILE A 67 3.31 10.89 1.97
C ILE A 67 3.33 12.27 2.65
N ASN A 68 4.00 13.25 2.06
CA ASN A 68 4.05 14.61 2.60
C ASN A 68 2.65 15.24 2.71
N ARG A 69 1.76 14.97 1.75
CA ARG A 69 0.36 15.40 1.82
C ARG A 69 -0.38 14.70 2.97
N PHE A 70 -0.20 13.39 3.14
CA PHE A 70 -0.85 12.64 4.23
C PHE A 70 -0.44 13.15 5.61
N ILE A 71 0.83 13.49 5.80
CA ILE A 71 1.34 14.09 7.04
C ILE A 71 0.74 15.48 7.24
N THR A 72 0.81 16.33 6.20
CA THR A 72 0.33 17.73 6.24
C THR A 72 -1.15 17.82 6.62
N PHE A 73 -2.00 16.95 6.06
CA PHE A 73 -3.44 16.95 6.35
C PHE A 73 -3.84 16.06 7.53
N ARG A 74 -2.87 15.47 8.25
CA ARG A 74 -3.08 14.55 9.38
C ARG A 74 -4.07 13.43 9.03
N ALA A 75 -3.78 12.70 7.95
CA ALA A 75 -4.61 11.57 7.52
C ALA A 75 -4.79 10.56 8.67
N ARG A 76 -6.04 10.06 8.84
CA ARG A 76 -6.38 9.11 9.92
C ARG A 76 -5.78 7.73 9.66
N SER A 77 -6.25 7.07 8.63
CA SER A 77 -5.83 5.73 8.24
C SER A 77 -5.76 5.63 6.73
N ILE A 78 -4.66 5.07 6.23
CA ILE A 78 -4.44 4.82 4.80
C ILE A 78 -4.54 3.31 4.59
N TYR A 79 -5.45 2.90 3.70
CA TYR A 79 -5.56 1.49 3.31
C TYR A 79 -4.62 1.21 2.15
N ILE A 80 -3.70 0.27 2.35
CA ILE A 80 -2.73 -0.15 1.34
C ILE A 80 -3.00 -1.56 0.86
N ARG A 81 -2.68 -1.81 -0.42
CA ARG A 81 -2.64 -3.16 -0.98
C ARG A 81 -1.39 -3.87 -0.47
N THR A 82 -1.51 -5.16 -0.15
CA THR A 82 -0.39 -5.96 0.34
C THR A 82 -0.40 -7.36 -0.28
N PRO A 83 0.73 -8.08 -0.25
CA PRO A 83 0.77 -9.48 -0.68
C PRO A 83 -0.21 -10.36 0.10
N PHE A 84 -0.43 -10.06 1.39
CA PHE A 84 -1.34 -10.82 2.26
C PHE A 84 -2.82 -10.70 1.87
N THR A 85 -3.19 -9.62 1.16
CA THR A 85 -4.56 -9.41 0.67
C THR A 85 -4.70 -9.70 -0.83
N CYS A 86 -3.65 -10.20 -1.49
CA CYS A 86 -3.70 -10.61 -2.88
C CYS A 86 -4.72 -11.74 -3.07
N ARG A 87 -5.52 -11.67 -4.14
CA ARG A 87 -6.56 -12.67 -4.44
C ARG A 87 -5.98 -13.99 -4.96
N SER A 88 -4.77 -13.97 -5.49
CA SER A 88 -4.14 -15.16 -6.06
C SER A 88 -3.53 -16.04 -4.97
N THR A 89 -3.63 -17.36 -5.16
CA THR A 89 -3.09 -18.38 -4.26
C THR A 89 -1.68 -18.84 -4.65
N SER A 90 -1.19 -18.50 -5.85
CA SER A 90 0.09 -19.02 -6.40
C SER A 90 1.02 -17.96 -6.97
N TRP A 91 0.63 -16.69 -6.98
CA TRP A 91 1.45 -15.56 -7.44
C TRP A 91 0.98 -14.26 -6.78
N ILE A 92 1.79 -13.20 -6.85
CA ILE A 92 1.44 -11.88 -6.32
C ILE A 92 1.28 -10.89 -7.48
N CYS A 93 0.21 -10.07 -7.49
CA CYS A 93 0.08 -9.03 -8.51
C CYS A 93 1.02 -7.85 -8.24
N GLN A 94 1.43 -7.13 -9.29
CA GLN A 94 2.32 -5.98 -9.17
C GLN A 94 1.78 -4.94 -8.17
N LEU A 95 0.48 -4.65 -8.20
CA LEU A 95 -0.12 -3.66 -7.29
C LEU A 95 -0.19 -4.11 -5.82
N CYS A 96 -0.26 -5.42 -5.55
CA CYS A 96 -0.19 -5.95 -4.17
C CYS A 96 1.25 -6.07 -3.67
N TYR A 97 2.21 -6.30 -4.57
CA TYR A 97 3.63 -6.32 -4.25
C TYR A 97 4.14 -4.90 -3.93
N GLY A 98 3.69 -3.93 -4.72
CA GLY A 98 4.17 -2.55 -4.67
C GLY A 98 5.42 -2.35 -5.52
N ARG A 99 6.09 -1.23 -5.28
CA ARG A 99 7.32 -0.81 -5.96
C ARG A 99 8.50 -0.92 -5.01
N SER A 100 9.68 -1.24 -5.54
CA SER A 100 10.93 -1.12 -4.79
C SER A 100 11.15 0.35 -4.40
N PRO A 101 11.48 0.65 -3.12
CA PRO A 101 11.94 1.97 -2.76
C PRO A 101 13.29 2.19 -3.46
N THR A 102 13.29 3.08 -4.46
CA THR A 102 14.49 3.64 -5.07
C THR A 102 14.99 4.80 -4.24
#